data_AF-A0A975B5Y1-F1
#
_entry.id   AF-A0A975B5Y1-F1
#
_cell.length_a   1.000
_cell.length_b   1.000
_cell.length_c   1.000
_cell.angle_alpha   90.00
_cell.angle_beta   90.00
_cell.angle_gamma   90.00
#
_symmetry.space_group_name_H-M   'P 1'
#
loop_
_entity.id
_entity.type
_entity.pdbx_description
1 polymer ?
#
loop_
_entity_poly.entity_id
_entity_poly.type
_entity_poly.pdbx_seq_one_letter_code
_entity_poly.pdbx_strand_id
1 'polypeptide(L)'
;MFLADTNIFLEILLQQNKKEICKRFIGKYAHIDTIINLLEFDFDDAYQYSIAKSYNLTIVTMDKDFKNLPDNDVDVIGPDLIK
;
A
#
# COMPACT_ATOMS: atom_id res chain seq x y z
N MET A 1 -1.03 -9.48 3.40
CA MET A 1 -2.13 -8.58 2.99
C MET A 1 -2.93 -8.14 4.22
N PHE A 2 -2.50 -7.09 4.93
CA PHE A 2 -3.18 -6.64 6.16
C PHE A 2 -3.20 -5.12 6.42
N LEU A 3 -2.65 -4.26 5.56
CA LEU A 3 -2.64 -2.82 5.85
C LEU A 3 -3.82 -2.05 5.26
N ALA A 4 -4.34 -2.51 4.12
CA ALA A 4 -5.64 -2.13 3.64
C ALA A 4 -6.43 -3.38 3.29
N ASP A 5 -7.59 -3.50 3.92
CA ASP A 5 -8.49 -4.62 3.68
C ASP A 5 -9.04 -4.52 2.26
N THR A 6 -9.09 -5.65 1.54
CA THR A 6 -9.79 -5.79 0.25
C THR A 6 -11.21 -5.21 0.31
N ASN A 7 -11.84 -5.23 1.48
CA ASN A 7 -13.13 -4.60 1.75
C ASN A 7 -13.19 -3.10 1.40
N ILE A 8 -12.10 -2.33 1.58
CA ILE A 8 -12.05 -0.91 1.22
C ILE A 8 -12.15 -0.75 -0.31
N PHE A 9 -11.46 -1.61 -1.07
CA PHE A 9 -11.51 -1.59 -2.53
C PHE A 9 -12.85 -2.08 -3.07
N LEU A 10 -13.37 -3.17 -2.49
CA LEU A 10 -14.68 -3.70 -2.87
C LEU A 10 -15.79 -2.67 -2.67
N GLU A 11 -15.72 -1.85 -1.62
CA GLU A 11 -16.67 -0.76 -1.40
C GLU A 11 -16.69 0.24 -2.58
N ILE A 12 -15.52 0.54 -3.15
CA ILE A 12 -15.39 1.46 -4.29
C ILE A 12 -15.81 0.78 -5.59
N LEU A 13 -15.26 -0.40 -5.88
CA LEU A 13 -15.46 -1.15 -7.13
C LEU A 13 -16.91 -1.56 -7.31
N LEU A 14 -17.56 -2.01 -6.23
CA LEU A 14 -18.96 -2.44 -6.24
C LEU A 14 -19.94 -1.28 -5.98
N GLN A 15 -19.45 -0.03 -5.95
CA GLN A 15 -20.23 1.18 -5.72
C GLN A 15 -21.13 1.15 -4.48
N GLN A 16 -20.63 0.58 -3.40
CA GLN A 16 -21.36 0.41 -2.14
C GLN A 16 -21.53 1.75 -1.41
N ASN A 17 -22.29 1.74 -0.31
CA ASN A 17 -22.79 2.94 0.38
C ASN A 17 -21.67 3.87 0.88
N LYS A 18 -20.52 3.34 1.27
CA LYS A 18 -19.37 4.07 1.82
C LYS A 18 -18.31 4.39 0.77
N LYS A 19 -18.56 4.16 -0.53
CA LYS A 19 -17.57 4.34 -1.60
C LYS A 19 -16.88 5.71 -1.58
N GLU A 20 -17.61 6.78 -1.26
CA GLU A 20 -17.04 8.13 -1.25
C GLU A 20 -16.11 8.37 -0.05
N ILE A 21 -16.38 7.71 1.08
CA ILE A 21 -15.48 7.71 2.24
C ILE A 21 -14.19 6.95 1.90
N CYS A 22 -14.32 5.77 1.29
CA CYS A 22 -13.18 4.96 0.85
C CYS A 22 -12.36 5.68 -0.23
N LYS A 23 -12.99 6.34 -1.22
CA LYS A 23 -12.30 7.16 -2.21
C LYS A 23 -11.53 8.32 -1.58
N ARG A 24 -12.13 9.05 -0.62
CA ARG A 24 -11.42 10.11 0.11
C ARG A 24 -10.27 9.57 0.95
N PHE A 25 -10.45 8.39 1.54
CA PHE A 25 -9.40 7.70 2.27
C PHE A 25 -8.21 7.38 1.36
N ILE A 26 -8.43 6.73 0.22
CA ILE A 26 -7.37 6.40 -0.75
C ILE A 26 -6.76 7.66 -1.37
N GLY A 27 -7.58 8.62 -1.78
CA GLY A 27 -7.15 9.88 -2.40
C GLY A 27 -6.32 10.78 -1.48
N LYS A 28 -6.28 10.52 -0.18
CA LYS A 28 -5.35 11.21 0.74
C LYS A 28 -3.88 10.87 0.43
N TYR A 29 -3.62 9.75 -0.24
CA TYR A 29 -2.29 9.25 -0.56
C TYR A 29 -1.95 9.41 -2.07
N ALA A 30 -2.58 10.38 -2.76
CA ALA A 30 -2.64 10.57 -4.22
C ALA A 30 -1.32 10.76 -4.98
N HIS A 31 -0.17 10.41 -4.42
CA HIS A 31 1.08 10.26 -5.17
C HIS A 31 1.30 8.81 -5.66
N ILE A 32 0.28 7.96 -5.55
CA ILE A 32 0.30 6.55 -6.02
C ILE A 32 0.74 6.47 -7.49
N ASP A 33 0.22 7.30 -8.39
CA ASP A 33 0.60 7.27 -9.81
C ASP A 33 2.10 7.52 -10.01
N THR A 34 2.70 8.37 -9.18
CA THR A 34 4.15 8.63 -9.23
C THR A 34 4.93 7.43 -8.68
N ILE A 35 4.45 6.83 -7.59
CA ILE A 35 5.09 5.68 -6.92
C ILE A 35 5.07 4.45 -7.82
N ILE A 36 3.94 4.16 -8.47
CA ILE A 36 3.78 3.06 -9.44
C ILE A 36 4.88 3.13 -10.50
N ASN A 37 5.11 4.30 -11.07
CA ASN A 37 6.10 4.47 -12.13
C ASN A 37 7.55 4.47 -11.62
N LEU A 38 7.82 5.03 -10.43
CA LEU A 38 9.17 5.14 -9.89
C LEU A 38 9.70 3.83 -9.33
N LEU A 39 8.83 3.01 -8.74
CA LEU A 39 9.19 1.76 -8.06
C LEU A 39 8.76 0.51 -8.84
N GLU A 40 8.17 0.68 -10.02
CA GLU A 40 7.57 -0.39 -10.83
C GLU A 40 6.53 -1.21 -10.05
N PHE A 41 5.86 -0.56 -9.09
CA PHE A 41 4.85 -1.17 -8.24
C PHE A 41 3.53 -1.29 -8.98
N ASP A 42 2.81 -2.39 -8.73
CA ASP A 42 1.40 -2.40 -9.05
C ASP A 42 0.62 -1.46 -8.11
N PHE A 43 -0.67 -1.31 -8.37
CA PHE A 43 -1.49 -0.40 -7.60
C PHE A 43 -1.60 -0.80 -6.11
N ASP A 44 -1.67 -2.10 -5.81
CA ASP A 44 -1.80 -2.59 -4.44
C ASP A 44 -0.50 -2.35 -3.66
N ASP A 45 0.66 -2.56 -4.31
CA ASP A 45 1.98 -2.31 -3.75
C ASP A 45 2.23 -0.83 -3.49
N ALA A 46 1.95 0.02 -4.48
CA ALA A 46 2.09 1.47 -4.37
C ALA A 46 1.20 2.03 -3.25
N TYR A 47 -0.01 1.48 -3.11
CA TYR A 47 -0.90 1.86 -2.02
C TYR A 47 -0.37 1.39 -0.66
N GLN A 48 0.05 0.13 -0.54
CA GLN A 48 0.61 -0.42 0.69
C GLN A 48 1.83 0.38 1.16
N TYR A 49 2.75 0.68 0.24
CA TYR A 49 3.90 1.55 0.50
C TYR A 49 3.48 2.95 0.92
N SER A 50 2.50 3.56 0.23
CA SER A 50 2.03 4.91 0.56
C SER A 50 1.47 5.02 1.98
N ILE A 51 0.68 4.03 2.41
CA ILE A 51 0.16 3.96 3.77
C ILE A 51 1.29 3.77 4.77
N ALA A 52 2.19 2.82 4.52
CA ALA A 52 3.29 2.51 5.43
C ALA A 52 4.17 3.75 5.67
N LYS A 53 4.55 4.44 4.58
CA LYS A 53 5.29 5.70 4.64
C LYS A 53 4.54 6.80 5.38
N SER A 54 3.25 7.00 5.10
CA SER A 54 2.47 8.09 5.68
C SER A 54 2.26 7.96 7.19
N TYR A 55 2.27 6.73 7.72
CA TYR A 55 2.06 6.47 9.14
C TYR A 55 3.29 5.89 9.84
N ASN A 56 4.46 5.90 9.18
CA ASN A 56 5.71 5.35 9.70
C ASN A 56 5.56 3.89 10.20
N LEU A 57 4.90 3.06 9.40
CA LEU A 57 4.63 1.66 9.68
C LEU A 57 5.65 0.77 8.96
N THR A 58 5.97 -0.36 9.59
CA THR A 58 6.77 -1.42 8.96
C THR A 58 5.90 -2.28 8.04
N ILE A 59 6.36 -2.52 6.82
CA ILE A 59 5.73 -3.48 5.90
C ILE A 59 6.20 -4.88 6.27
N VAL A 60 5.28 -5.75 6.68
CA VAL A 60 5.56 -7.17 6.90
C VAL A 60 5.00 -7.95 5.72
N THR A 61 5.85 -8.50 4.87
CA THR A 61 5.42 -9.13 3.62
C THR A 61 6.30 -10.30 3.21
N MET A 62 5.69 -11.28 2.53
CA MET A 62 6.41 -12.35 1.83
C MET A 62 6.80 -11.94 0.40
N ASP A 63 6.28 -10.79 -0.05
CA ASP A 63 6.50 -10.27 -1.38
C ASP A 63 7.92 -9.72 -1.54
N LYS A 64 8.57 -10.07 -2.64
CA LYS A 64 9.95 -9.67 -2.94
C LYS A 64 10.03 -8.31 -3.60
N ASP A 65 8.92 -7.78 -4.10
CA ASP A 65 8.92 -6.52 -4.85
C ASP A 65 9.26 -5.32 -3.93
N PHE A 66 9.01 -5.46 -2.63
CA PHE A 66 9.42 -4.50 -1.59
C PHE A 66 10.91 -4.53 -1.21
N LYS A 67 11.74 -5.37 -1.86
CA LYS A 67 13.19 -5.45 -1.56
C LYS A 67 14.00 -4.29 -2.14
N ASN A 68 13.47 -3.60 -3.15
CA ASN A 68 14.18 -2.55 -3.89
C ASN A 68 13.75 -1.14 -3.49
N LEU A 69 13.24 -0.96 -2.28
CA LEU A 69 12.88 0.37 -1.77
C LEU A 69 14.13 1.23 -1.53
N PRO A 70 14.04 2.57 -1.66
CA PRO A 70 15.12 3.47 -1.30
C PRO A 70 15.53 3.31 0.17
N ASP A 71 16.84 3.42 0.43
CA ASP A 71 17.38 3.30 1.78
C ASP A 71 16.72 4.28 2.77
N ASN A 72 16.39 3.80 3.97
CA ASN A 72 15.75 4.55 5.06
C ASN A 72 14.37 5.15 4.74
N ASP A 73 13.66 4.64 3.73
CA ASP A 73 12.35 5.17 3.36
C ASP A 73 11.20 4.51 4.15
N VAL A 74 11.10 3.18 4.09
CA VAL A 74 10.12 2.37 4.82
C VAL A 74 10.76 1.07 5.26
N ASP A 75 10.60 0.69 6.54
CA ASP A 75 11.10 -0.59 7.04
C ASP A 75 10.30 -1.75 6.44
N VAL A 76 11.00 -2.78 5.96
CA VAL A 76 10.39 -4.01 5.41
C VAL A 76 10.91 -5.23 6.14
N ILE A 77 10.00 -5.99 6.75
CA ILE A 77 10.28 -7.31 7.31
C ILE A 77 9.85 -8.35 6.27
N GLY A 78 10.87 -8.97 5.66
CA GLY A 78 10.69 -9.98 4.62
C GLY A 78 10.54 -11.41 5.16
N PRO A 79 10.47 -12.39 4.25
CA PRO A 79 10.29 -13.82 4.55
C PRO A 79 11.29 -14.38 5.58
N ASP A 80 12.51 -13.87 5.55
CA ASP A 80 13.63 -14.40 6.33
C ASP A 80 13.45 -14.18 7.85
N LEU A 81 12.49 -13.33 8.24
CA LEU A 81 12.18 -12.96 9.63
C LEU A 81 10.76 -13.38 10.07
N ILE A 82 9.93 -13.87 9.14
CA ILE A 82 8.57 -14.33 9.41
C ILE A 82 8.63 -15.85 9.63
N LYS A 83 8.54 -16.31 10.88
CA LYS A 83 8.57 -17.73 11.26
C LYS A 83 7.22 -18.42 11.10
#